data_AF-A0A4P6KU55-F1
#
_entry.id   AF-A0A4P6KU55-F1
#
_cell.length_a   1.000
_cell.length_b   1.000
_cell.length_c   1.000
_cell.angle_alpha   90.00
_cell.angle_beta   90.00
_cell.angle_gamma   90.00
#
_symmetry.space_group_name_H-M   'P 1'
#
loop_
_entity.id
_entity.type
_entity.pdbx_description
1 polymer ?
#
loop_
_entity_poly.entity_id
_entity_poly.type
_entity_poly.pdbx_seq_one_letter_code
_entity_poly.pdbx_strand_id
1 'polypeptide(L)'
;MTPDTIVDLTNGAIKLTLFLTAPIVLVAALVGLLVGIAQAVTSIQDGTIAISLKLIVVGVLLAVAGRWIGGHVMTYAERVFSQIGHF
;
A
#
# COMPACT_ATOMS: atom_id res chain seq x y z
N MET A 1 7.19 -12.60 26.98
CA MET A 1 7.68 -12.49 25.58
C MET A 1 9.15 -12.82 25.52
N THR A 2 9.54 -13.87 24.80
CA THR A 2 10.96 -14.13 24.50
C THR A 2 11.41 -13.28 23.32
N PRO A 3 12.71 -12.99 23.16
CA PRO A 3 13.23 -12.26 22.00
C PRO A 3 12.79 -12.87 20.66
N ASP A 4 12.67 -14.19 20.59
CA ASP A 4 12.22 -14.91 19.38
C ASP A 4 10.79 -14.53 18.97
N THR A 5 9.87 -14.36 19.94
CA THR A 5 8.50 -13.94 19.66
C THR A 5 8.44 -12.54 19.03
N ILE A 6 9.29 -11.63 19.47
CA ILE A 6 9.37 -10.26 18.93
C ILE A 6 9.87 -10.27 17.49
N VAL A 7 10.86 -11.12 17.19
CA VAL A 7 11.39 -11.30 15.83
C VAL A 7 10.33 -11.89 14.90
N ASP A 8 9.57 -12.87 15.36
CA ASP A 8 8.49 -13.48 14.57
C ASP A 8 7.34 -12.50 14.28
N LEU A 9 6.92 -11.73 15.29
CA LEU A 9 5.95 -10.64 15.14
C LEU A 9 6.44 -9.55 14.16
N THR A 10 7.73 -9.23 14.18
CA THR A 10 8.30 -8.24 13.25
C THR A 10 8.29 -8.78 11.82
N ASN A 11 8.72 -10.03 11.62
CA ASN A 11 8.69 -10.69 10.32
C ASN A 11 7.27 -10.81 9.77
N GLY A 12 6.28 -11.11 10.62
CA GLY A 12 4.87 -11.13 10.26
C GLY A 12 4.38 -9.77 9.76
N ALA A 13 4.73 -8.69 10.46
CA ALA A 13 4.34 -7.33 10.09
C ALA A 13 4.96 -6.87 8.76
N ILE A 14 6.24 -7.21 8.53
CA ILE A 14 6.93 -6.91 7.25
C ILE A 14 6.24 -7.65 6.09
N LYS A 15 5.97 -8.95 6.25
CA LYS A 15 5.28 -9.74 5.23
C LYS A 15 3.89 -9.20 4.92
N LEU A 16 3.13 -8.81 5.95
CA LEU A 16 1.81 -8.21 5.78
C LEU A 16 1.90 -6.89 5.02
N THR A 17 2.83 -6.02 5.39
CA THR A 17 3.05 -4.73 4.72
C THR A 17 3.43 -4.93 3.25
N LEU A 18 4.32 -5.88 2.96
CA LEU A 18 4.72 -6.22 1.60
C LEU A 18 3.52 -6.71 0.78
N PHE A 19 2.71 -7.61 1.34
CA PHE A 19 1.53 -8.14 0.67
C PHE A 19 0.47 -7.07 0.42
N LEU A 20 0.24 -6.17 1.37
CA LEU A 20 -0.73 -5.07 1.26
C LEU A 20 -0.29 -4.00 0.26
N THR A 21 1.01 -3.69 0.21
CA THR A 21 1.54 -2.64 -0.68
C THR A 21 1.76 -3.14 -2.10
N ALA A 22 2.07 -4.42 -2.32
CA ALA A 22 2.34 -5.00 -3.64
C ALA A 22 1.28 -4.65 -4.72
N PRO A 23 -0.03 -4.87 -4.53
CA PRO A 23 -1.04 -4.54 -5.54
C PRO A 23 -1.16 -3.03 -5.76
N ILE A 24 -1.01 -2.23 -4.71
CA ILE A 24 -1.09 -0.76 -4.79
C ILE A 24 0.09 -0.22 -5.60
N VAL A 25 1.30 -0.71 -5.32
CA VAL A 25 2.53 -0.34 -6.04
C VAL A 25 2.43 -0.75 -7.50
N LEU A 26 1.93 -1.95 -7.80
CA LEU A 26 1.77 -2.43 -9.18
C LEU A 26 0.79 -1.55 -9.98
N VAL A 27 -0.37 -1.22 -9.40
CA VAL A 27 -1.34 -0.34 -10.07
C VAL A 27 -0.78 1.08 -10.21
N ALA A 28 -0.15 1.63 -9.17
CA ALA A 28 0.48 2.95 -9.22
C ALA A 28 1.58 3.03 -10.28
N ALA A 29 2.40 1.98 -10.43
CA ALA A 29 3.43 1.89 -11.46
C ALA A 29 2.84 1.84 -12.87
N LEU A 30 1.83 0.99 -13.11
CA LEU A 30 1.14 0.90 -14.40
C LEU A 30 0.51 2.23 -14.81
N VAL A 31 -0.22 2.87 -13.89
CA VAL A 31 -0.82 4.18 -14.13
C VAL A 31 0.26 5.23 -14.39
N GLY A 32 1.30 5.27 -13.56
CA GLY A 32 2.40 6.22 -13.71
C GLY A 32 3.08 6.09 -15.07
N LEU A 33 3.26 4.86 -15.56
CA LEU A 33 3.79 4.58 -16.88
C LEU A 33 2.85 5.07 -17.99
N LEU A 34 1.56 4.74 -17.92
CA LEU A 34 0.55 5.17 -18.91
C LEU A 34 0.47 6.70 -19.01
N VAL A 35 0.46 7.38 -17.87
CA VAL A 35 0.47 8.84 -17.81
C VAL A 35 1.76 9.38 -18.41
N GLY A 36 2.93 8.82 -18.05
CA GLY A 36 4.21 9.23 -18.61
C GLY A 36 4.29 9.09 -20.14
N ILE A 37 3.75 7.99 -20.68
CA ILE A 37 3.66 7.77 -22.14
C ILE A 37 2.75 8.82 -22.78
N ALA A 38 1.58 9.09 -22.20
CA ALA A 38 0.65 10.09 -22.72
C ALA A 38 1.29 11.50 -22.74
N GLN A 39 2.05 11.85 -21.70
CA GLN A 39 2.80 13.11 -21.65
C GLN A 39 3.90 13.18 -22.71
N ALA A 40 4.62 12.07 -22.94
CA ALA A 40 5.68 12.00 -23.94
C ALA A 40 5.14 12.12 -25.39
N VAL A 41 4.04 11.43 -25.70
CA VAL A 41 3.44 11.42 -27.06
C VAL A 41 2.79 12.76 -27.40
N THR A 42 2.17 13.43 -26.43
CA THR A 42 1.50 14.73 -26.65
C THR A 42 2.45 15.92 -26.60
N SER A 43 3.71 15.71 -26.22
CA SER A 43 4.69 16.78 -25.91
C SER A 43 4.24 17.76 -24.82
N ILE A 44 3.19 17.44 -24.06
CA ILE A 44 2.68 18.28 -22.97
C ILE A 44 3.40 17.89 -21.68
N GLN A 45 4.43 18.66 -21.33
CA GLN A 45 5.21 18.51 -20.09
C GLN A 45 4.76 19.50 -19.00
N ASP A 46 3.46 19.82 -18.94
CA ASP A 46 2.94 20.62 -17.84
C ASP A 46 2.87 19.77 -16.56
N GLY A 47 3.74 20.08 -15.61
CA GLY A 47 3.82 19.38 -14.32
C GLY A 47 2.52 19.43 -13.51
N THR A 48 1.68 20.45 -13.73
CA THR A 48 0.42 20.65 -13.01
C THR A 48 -0.63 19.58 -13.38
N ILE A 49 -0.75 19.29 -14.68
CA ILE A 49 -1.67 18.28 -15.21
C ILE A 49 -1.24 16.88 -14.76
N ALA A 50 0.07 16.61 -14.81
CA ALA A 50 0.65 15.35 -14.39
C ALA A 50 0.36 15.03 -12.92
N ILE A 51 0.56 16.03 -12.04
CA ILE A 51 0.35 15.91 -10.59
C ILE A 51 -1.14 15.70 -10.30
N SER A 52 -2.01 16.50 -10.93
CA SER A 52 -3.47 16.41 -10.72
C SER A 52 -4.01 15.04 -11.11
N LEU A 53 -3.61 14.53 -12.28
CA LEU A 53 -4.05 13.21 -12.75
C LEU A 53 -3.52 12.08 -11.85
N LYS A 54 -2.24 12.14 -11.45
CA LYS A 54 -1.67 11.16 -10.51
C LYS A 54 -2.40 11.16 -9.16
N LEU A 55 -2.72 12.33 -8.61
CA LEU A 55 -3.44 12.44 -7.34
C LEU A 55 -4.83 11.82 -7.41
N ILE A 56 -5.58 12.06 -8.49
CA ILE A 56 -6.91 11.47 -8.69
C ILE A 56 -6.79 9.94 -8.73
N VAL A 57 -5.86 9.40 -9.52
CA VAL A 57 -5.73 7.95 -9.65
C VAL A 57 -5.27 7.28 -8.35
N VAL A 58 -4.28 7.85 -7.66
CA VAL A 58 -3.85 7.35 -6.35
C VAL A 58 -4.98 7.46 -5.32
N GLY A 59 -5.75 8.54 -5.34
CA GLY A 59 -6.91 8.74 -4.46
C GLY A 59 -7.97 7.67 -4.65
N VAL A 60 -8.34 7.37 -5.90
CA VAL A 60 -9.27 6.28 -6.22
C VAL A 60 -8.71 4.92 -5.78
N LEU A 61 -7.43 4.67 -6.03
CA LEU A 61 -6.77 3.43 -5.63
C LEU A 61 -6.80 3.23 -4.11
N LEU A 62 -6.51 4.28 -3.33
CA LEU A 62 -6.58 4.25 -1.88
C LEU A 62 -8.02 4.08 -1.38
N ALA A 63 -9.01 4.72 -2.01
CA ALA A 63 -10.41 4.56 -1.64
C ALA A 63 -10.90 3.11 -1.82
N VAL A 64 -10.50 2.45 -2.90
CA VAL A 64 -10.83 1.05 -3.17
C VAL A 64 -10.04 0.10 -2.25
N ALA A 65 -8.74 0.34 -2.11
CA ALA A 65 -7.85 -0.51 -1.30
C ALA A 65 -8.07 -0.33 0.21
N GLY A 66 -8.62 0.79 0.66
CA GLY A 66 -8.74 1.16 2.07
C GLY A 66 -9.50 0.12 2.91
N ARG A 67 -10.61 -0.41 2.40
CA ARG A 67 -11.38 -1.47 3.10
C ARG A 67 -10.57 -2.76 3.25
N TRP A 68 -9.82 -3.13 2.23
CA TRP A 68 -9.04 -4.36 2.21
C TRP A 68 -7.81 -4.27 3.13
N ILE A 69 -7.07 -3.15 3.07
CA ILE A 69 -5.94 -2.86 3.96
C ILE A 69 -6.41 -2.84 5.42
N GLY A 70 -7.49 -2.11 5.71
CA GLY A 70 -8.03 -2.01 7.05
C GLY A 70 -8.37 -3.35 7.68
N GLY A 71 -9.01 -4.25 6.91
CA GLY A 71 -9.34 -5.59 7.39
C GLY A 71 -8.11 -6.42 7.76
N HIS A 72 -7.10 -6.43 6.89
CA HIS A 72 -5.86 -7.19 7.11
C HIS A 72 -5.05 -6.65 8.29
N VAL A 73 -4.96 -5.33 8.42
CA VAL A 73 -4.28 -4.68 9.55
C VAL A 73 -5.02 -4.98 10.85
N MET A 74 -6.35 -4.91 10.87
CA MET A 74 -7.15 -5.24 12.06
C MET A 74 -6.96 -6.70 12.49
N THR A 75 -7.09 -7.64 11.56
CA THR A 75 -6.87 -9.08 11.85
C THR A 75 -5.46 -9.35 12.37
N TYR A 76 -4.46 -8.67 11.83
CA TYR A 76 -3.09 -8.80 12.33
C TYR A 76 -2.94 -8.20 13.73
N ALA A 77 -3.49 -7.01 13.96
CA ALA A 77 -3.48 -6.36 15.27
C ALA A 77 -4.17 -7.24 16.32
N GLU A 78 -5.35 -7.78 16.05
CA GLU A 78 -6.06 -8.72 16.92
C GLU A 78 -5.19 -9.94 17.27
N ARG A 79 -4.50 -10.53 16.28
CA ARG A 79 -3.56 -11.63 16.51
C ARG A 79 -2.43 -11.20 17.44
N VAL A 80 -1.81 -10.04 17.19
CA VAL A 80 -0.74 -9.52 18.06
C VAL A 80 -1.26 -9.34 19.47
N PHE A 81 -2.36 -8.60 19.66
CA PHE A 81 -2.95 -8.34 20.98
C PHE A 81 -3.35 -9.62 21.72
N SER A 82 -3.86 -10.64 21.02
CA SER A 82 -4.19 -11.93 21.63
C SER A 82 -2.95 -12.67 22.18
N GLN A 83 -1.80 -12.52 21.51
CA GLN A 83 -0.54 -13.08 21.98
C GLN A 83 0.02 -12.30 23.18
N ILE A 84 -0.30 -11.01 23.32
CA ILE A 84 0.06 -10.21 24.49
C ILE A 84 -0.88 -10.50 25.68
N GLY A 85 -2.18 -10.65 25.43
CA GLY A 85 -3.19 -10.86 26.49
C GLY A 85 -3.16 -12.23 27.16
N HIS A 86 -2.42 -13.19 26.60
CA HIS A 86 -2.22 -14.53 27.17
C HIS A 86 -1.00 -14.64 28.12
N PHE A 87 -0.44 -13.50 28.56
CA PHE A 87 0.58 -13.44 29.62
C PHE A 87 -0.03 -13.15 30.99
#